data_AF-X1DL97-F1
#
_entry.id   AF-X1DL97-F1
#
_cell.length_a   1.000
_cell.length_b   1.000
_cell.length_c   1.000
_cell.angle_alpha   90.00
_cell.angle_beta   90.00
_cell.angle_gamma   90.00
#
_symmetry.space_group_name_H-M   'P 1'
#
loop_
_entity.id
_entity.type
_entity.pdbx_description
1 polymer ?
#
loop_
_entity_poly.entity_id
_entity_poly.type
_entity_poly.pdbx_seq_one_letter_code
_entity_poly.pdbx_strand_id
1 'polypeptide(L)'
;VVEVKLEQANLENGTVIEADSFESGNDVFIVSDEEKVPLPVGDYNLEDGRVLVVSEEGVIDSIGEAQEEAPEEEVEQASEFVTVEDFNQAISEIKSLLTSHEEEILKKHETEKAELSATVESLETELADTPAANKINSSPEAKEKNTNMNIISPNRRKSTKDVVYDMIFKNK
;
A
#
# COMPACT_ATOMS: atom_id res chain seq x y z
N VAL A 1 5.76 -54.34 7.69
CA VAL A 1 6.11 -53.16 8.52
C VAL A 1 7.28 -52.53 7.81
N VAL A 2 7.09 -51.35 7.22
CA VAL A 2 8.18 -50.61 6.60
C VAL A 2 8.88 -49.90 7.76
N GLU A 3 10.11 -50.26 8.06
CA GLU A 3 10.93 -49.57 9.06
C GLU A 3 11.38 -48.24 8.43
N VAL A 4 10.68 -47.16 8.75
CA VAL A 4 11.12 -45.80 8.41
C VAL A 4 12.32 -45.50 9.33
N LYS A 5 13.50 -45.36 8.74
CA LYS A 5 14.72 -44.99 9.46
C LYS A 5 14.81 -43.47 9.42
N LEU A 6 14.42 -42.83 10.51
CA LEU A 6 14.50 -41.38 10.66
C LEU A 6 15.95 -41.01 10.99
N GLU A 7 16.53 -40.13 10.19
CA GLU A 7 17.84 -39.57 10.42
C GLU A 7 17.70 -38.21 11.13
N GLN A 8 18.52 -37.98 12.16
CA GLN A 8 18.54 -36.74 12.92
C GLN A 8 19.86 -36.00 12.69
N ALA A 9 19.77 -34.69 12.44
CA ALA A 9 20.92 -33.81 12.29
C ALA A 9 20.70 -32.50 13.05
N ASN A 10 21.78 -31.79 13.35
CA ASN A 10 21.71 -30.46 13.96
C ASN A 10 22.02 -29.38 12.92
N LEU A 11 21.28 -28.28 12.99
CA LEU A 11 21.60 -27.05 12.30
C LEU A 11 22.62 -26.21 13.10
N GLU A 12 23.41 -25.37 12.44
CA GLU A 12 24.38 -24.47 13.08
C GLU A 12 23.74 -23.52 14.12
N ASN A 13 22.44 -23.23 13.95
CA ASN A 13 21.66 -22.41 14.88
C ASN A 13 21.28 -23.17 16.18
N GLY A 14 21.68 -24.43 16.33
CA GLY A 14 21.40 -25.28 17.49
C GLY A 14 20.04 -25.98 17.46
N THR A 15 19.32 -25.93 16.33
CA THR A 15 18.03 -26.61 16.14
C THR A 15 18.25 -28.06 15.70
N VAL A 16 17.56 -29.01 16.33
CA VAL A 16 17.57 -30.42 15.93
C VAL A 16 16.51 -30.65 14.86
N ILE A 17 16.92 -31.23 13.73
CA ILE A 17 16.04 -31.61 12.62
C ILE A 17 16.02 -33.12 12.43
N GLU A 18 14.86 -33.65 12.06
CA GLU A 18 14.60 -35.05 11.76
C GLU A 18 14.00 -35.16 10.37
N ALA A 19 14.56 -36.02 9.53
CA ALA A 19 14.08 -36.28 8.18
C ALA A 19 14.01 -37.79 7.90
N ASP A 20 13.17 -38.19 6.95
CA ASP A 20 13.10 -39.58 6.47
C ASP A 20 14.41 -40.03 5.80
N SER A 21 15.05 -39.09 5.09
CA SER A 21 16.43 -39.18 4.63
C SER A 21 16.84 -37.78 4.17
N PHE A 22 18.10 -37.39 4.39
CA PHE A 22 18.64 -36.14 3.87
C PHE A 22 18.94 -36.25 2.37
N GLU A 23 17.88 -36.41 1.57
CA GLU A 23 17.88 -36.39 0.11
C GLU A 23 16.75 -35.47 -0.36
N SER A 24 16.82 -35.00 -1.62
CA SER A 24 15.80 -34.12 -2.19
C SER A 24 14.43 -34.80 -2.25
N GLY A 25 13.37 -34.04 -1.96
CA GLY A 25 11.98 -34.47 -1.95
C GLY A 25 11.51 -35.16 -0.67
N ASN A 26 12.36 -35.27 0.36
CA ASN A 26 11.98 -35.85 1.64
C ASN A 26 11.52 -34.80 2.66
N ASP A 27 10.64 -35.23 3.56
CA ASP A 27 10.09 -34.36 4.59
C ASP A 27 11.09 -34.15 5.74
N VAL A 28 11.19 -32.91 6.23
CA VAL A 28 12.08 -32.47 7.31
C VAL A 28 11.32 -31.69 8.39
N PHE A 29 11.56 -32.05 9.64
CA PHE A 29 10.88 -31.50 10.81
C PHE A 29 11.88 -31.03 11.86
N ILE A 30 11.60 -29.89 12.49
CA ILE A 30 12.26 -29.44 13.71
C ILE A 30 11.70 -30.25 14.89
N VAL A 31 12.59 -30.82 15.71
CA VAL A 31 12.25 -31.49 16.97
C VAL A 31 12.61 -30.56 18.13
N SER A 32 11.61 -30.09 18.88
CA SER A 32 11.82 -29.26 20.07
C SER A 32 10.86 -29.67 21.19
N ASP A 33 11.41 -29.97 22.37
CA ASP A 33 10.78 -30.33 23.65
C ASP A 33 9.76 -31.50 23.69
N GLU A 34 9.07 -31.83 22.59
CA GLU A 34 8.22 -33.02 22.30
C GLU A 34 7.34 -32.80 21.03
N GLU A 35 7.44 -31.64 20.37
CA GLU A 35 6.67 -31.29 19.16
C GLU A 35 7.52 -31.41 17.88
N LYS A 36 6.88 -31.85 16.79
CA LYS A 36 7.46 -31.88 15.44
C LYS A 36 6.82 -30.77 14.60
N VAL A 37 7.63 -29.83 14.17
CA VAL A 37 7.19 -28.68 13.35
C VAL A 37 7.88 -28.76 11.98
N PRO A 38 7.16 -28.64 10.85
CA PRO A 38 7.81 -28.62 9.53
C PRO A 38 8.80 -27.46 9.43
N LEU A 39 9.96 -27.73 8.82
CA LEU A 39 10.98 -26.70 8.62
C LEU A 39 10.46 -25.62 7.64
N PRO A 40 10.59 -24.30 7.93
CA PRO A 40 10.17 -23.27 7.00
C PRO A 40 11.00 -23.30 5.71
N VAL A 41 10.51 -22.63 4.66
CA VAL A 41 11.27 -22.43 3.42
C VAL A 41 12.50 -21.54 3.66
N GLY A 42 13.64 -21.93 3.09
CA GLY A 42 14.90 -21.22 3.23
C GLY A 42 16.13 -22.12 3.18
N ASP A 43 17.30 -21.50 3.36
CA ASP A 43 18.60 -22.16 3.34
C ASP A 43 19.14 -22.30 4.77
N TYR A 44 19.48 -23.52 5.17
CA TYR A 44 19.93 -23.84 6.52
C TYR A 44 21.27 -24.56 6.49
N ASN A 45 22.23 -24.07 7.28
CA ASN A 45 23.52 -24.75 7.45
C ASN A 45 23.40 -25.84 8.51
N LEU A 46 23.85 -27.04 8.17
CA LEU A 46 24.03 -28.16 9.10
C LEU A 46 25.37 -28.04 9.83
N GLU A 47 25.45 -28.59 11.04
CA GLU A 47 26.68 -28.69 11.83
C GLU A 47 27.80 -29.45 11.08
N ASP A 48 27.43 -30.33 10.16
CA ASP A 48 28.35 -31.08 9.29
C ASP A 48 28.97 -30.22 8.15
N GLY A 49 28.64 -28.93 8.06
CA GLY A 49 29.16 -28.01 7.04
C GLY A 49 28.46 -28.09 5.67
N ARG A 50 27.30 -28.75 5.62
CA ARG A 50 26.43 -28.84 4.44
C ARG A 50 25.29 -27.83 4.52
N VAL A 51 24.83 -27.33 3.38
CA VAL A 51 23.66 -26.44 3.26
C VAL A 51 22.46 -27.28 2.81
N LEU A 52 21.35 -27.14 3.53
CA LEU A 52 20.06 -27.74 3.24
C LEU A 52 19.10 -26.65 2.76
N VAL A 53 18.59 -26.81 1.55
CA VAL A 53 17.67 -25.88 0.90
C VAL A 53 16.26 -26.44 1.00
N VAL A 54 15.30 -25.63 1.42
CA VAL A 54 13.88 -26.00 1.59
C VAL A 54 13.02 -25.13 0.67
N SER A 55 12.39 -25.74 -0.34
CA SER A 55 11.56 -25.04 -1.33
C SER A 55 10.06 -25.07 -0.99
N GLU A 56 9.57 -26.13 -0.35
CA GLU A 56 8.20 -26.28 0.16
C GLU A 56 8.24 -26.51 1.67
N GLU A 57 7.27 -26.00 2.43
CA GLU A 57 7.27 -26.08 3.90
C GLU A 57 7.44 -27.54 4.37
N GLY A 58 8.58 -27.83 4.99
CA GLY A 58 8.94 -29.16 5.45
C GLY A 58 9.46 -30.10 4.38
N VAL A 59 9.81 -29.68 3.15
CA VAL A 59 10.34 -30.54 2.08
C VAL A 59 11.73 -30.08 1.63
N ILE A 60 12.71 -31.00 1.65
CA ILE A 60 14.08 -30.72 1.21
C ILE A 60 14.12 -30.58 -0.31
N ASP A 61 14.67 -29.47 -0.82
CA ASP A 61 14.91 -29.26 -2.25
C ASP A 61 16.25 -29.88 -2.69
N SER A 62 17.32 -29.62 -1.91
CA SER A 62 18.67 -30.12 -2.16
C SER A 62 19.53 -30.05 -0.89
N ILE A 63 20.56 -30.91 -0.82
CA ILE A 63 21.58 -30.89 0.24
C ILE A 63 22.98 -31.01 -0.38
N GLY A 64 23.90 -30.11 -0.02
CA GLY A 64 25.25 -30.07 -0.58
C GLY A 64 26.29 -29.46 0.38
N GLU A 65 27.58 -29.71 0.15
CA GLU A 65 28.64 -28.96 0.85
C GLU A 65 28.55 -27.49 0.47
N ALA A 66 28.94 -26.58 1.37
CA ALA A 66 28.96 -25.15 1.14
C ALA A 66 29.86 -24.78 -0.06
N GLN A 67 29.27 -24.89 -1.25
CA GLN A 67 29.71 -24.26 -2.47
C GLN A 67 28.61 -23.24 -2.77
N GLU A 68 28.98 -21.98 -2.61
CA GLU A 68 28.30 -20.83 -3.20
C GLU A 68 27.87 -21.18 -4.63
N GLU A 69 26.63 -20.81 -5.01
CA GLU A 69 25.89 -21.14 -6.25
C GLU A 69 24.89 -22.30 -6.08
N ALA A 70 23.62 -22.00 -5.79
CA ALA A 70 22.55 -21.80 -6.78
C ALA A 70 22.43 -22.99 -7.77
N PRO A 71 21.23 -23.58 -7.95
CA PRO A 71 21.05 -24.55 -9.02
C PRO A 71 21.15 -23.79 -10.36
N GLU A 72 22.34 -23.86 -10.96
CA GLU A 72 22.44 -23.92 -12.41
C GLU A 72 21.73 -25.20 -12.85
N GLU A 73 20.40 -25.11 -13.01
CA GLU A 73 19.73 -25.88 -14.05
C GLU A 73 20.49 -25.61 -15.34
N GLU A 74 21.29 -26.58 -15.78
CA GLU A 74 21.37 -27.07 -17.15
C GLU A 74 20.84 -26.11 -18.24
N VAL A 75 21.44 -24.94 -18.39
CA VAL A 75 21.31 -24.12 -19.59
C VAL A 75 22.50 -24.43 -20.49
N GLU A 76 22.50 -25.64 -21.06
CA GLU A 76 23.08 -25.86 -22.40
C GLU A 76 22.25 -25.12 -23.48
N GLN A 77 21.94 -23.84 -23.27
CA GLN A 77 21.59 -22.94 -24.36
C GLN A 77 22.72 -21.94 -24.49
N ALA A 78 23.61 -22.28 -25.43
CA ALA A 78 24.43 -21.35 -26.18
C ALA A 78 24.69 -20.03 -25.47
N SER A 79 25.89 -19.88 -24.90
CA SER A 79 26.51 -18.58 -24.71
C SER A 79 26.78 -17.95 -26.09
N GLU A 80 25.70 -17.56 -26.76
CA GLU A 80 25.70 -16.67 -27.90
C GLU A 80 25.94 -15.29 -27.32
N PHE A 81 27.21 -15.00 -27.02
CA PHE A 81 27.64 -13.69 -26.58
C PHE A 81 27.14 -12.68 -27.60
N VAL A 82 26.20 -11.82 -27.19
CA VAL A 82 25.67 -10.72 -28.00
C VAL A 82 26.87 -9.91 -28.48
N THR A 83 27.03 -9.79 -29.80
CA THR A 83 28.16 -9.05 -30.35
C THR A 83 27.99 -7.55 -30.06
N VAL A 84 29.09 -6.80 -30.05
CA VAL A 84 29.04 -5.34 -29.88
C VAL A 84 28.16 -4.69 -30.97
N GLU A 85 28.08 -5.30 -32.15
CA GLU A 85 27.22 -4.87 -33.24
C GLU A 85 25.72 -5.02 -32.89
N ASP A 86 25.33 -6.19 -32.38
CA ASP A 86 23.95 -6.50 -31.98
C ASP A 86 23.49 -5.60 -30.83
N PHE A 87 24.38 -5.34 -29.86
CA PHE A 87 24.11 -4.42 -28.76
C PHE A 87 23.92 -2.97 -29.23
N ASN A 88 24.75 -2.51 -30.16
CA ASN A 88 24.60 -1.17 -30.75
C ASN A 88 23.32 -1.05 -31.58
N GLN A 89 22.94 -2.10 -32.30
CA GLN A 89 21.69 -2.14 -33.05
C GLN A 89 20.48 -2.03 -32.09
N ALA A 90 20.46 -2.81 -31.00
CA ALA A 90 19.42 -2.73 -29.97
C ALA A 90 19.33 -1.33 -29.34
N ILE A 91 20.46 -0.70 -29.02
CA ILE A 91 20.49 0.67 -28.50
C ILE A 91 19.91 1.67 -29.51
N SER A 92 20.23 1.52 -30.80
CA SER A 92 19.71 2.42 -31.83
C SER A 92 18.19 2.32 -31.97
N GLU A 93 17.65 1.11 -31.87
CA GLU A 93 16.21 0.85 -31.97
C GLU A 93 15.49 1.44 -30.76
N ILE A 94 15.99 1.18 -29.54
CA ILE A 94 15.46 1.77 -28.30
C ILE A 94 15.48 3.30 -28.36
N LYS A 95 16.57 3.90 -28.86
CA LYS A 95 16.65 5.36 -29.03
C LYS A 95 15.59 5.88 -30.00
N SER A 96 15.37 5.20 -31.13
CA SER A 96 14.35 5.63 -32.10
C SER A 96 12.94 5.57 -31.53
N LEU A 97 12.62 4.48 -30.79
CA LEU A 97 11.35 4.34 -30.09
C LEU A 97 11.16 5.44 -29.04
N LEU A 98 12.19 5.72 -28.24
CA LEU A 98 12.13 6.77 -27.22
C LEU A 98 11.88 8.15 -27.83
N THR A 99 12.58 8.50 -28.92
CA THR A 99 12.36 9.77 -29.61
C THR A 99 10.96 9.88 -30.21
N SER A 100 10.43 8.79 -30.78
CA SER A 100 9.07 8.78 -31.32
C SER A 100 8.01 8.96 -30.23
N HIS A 101 8.23 8.34 -29.07
CA HIS A 101 7.32 8.43 -27.94
C HIS A 101 7.37 9.82 -27.29
N GLU A 102 8.56 10.43 -27.21
CA GLU A 102 8.74 11.80 -26.72
C GLU A 102 7.99 12.80 -27.60
N GLU A 103 8.08 12.69 -28.93
CA GLU A 103 7.31 13.55 -29.85
C GLU A 103 5.80 13.35 -29.73
N GLU A 104 5.34 12.12 -29.48
CA GLU A 104 3.92 11.82 -29.29
C GLU A 104 3.40 12.40 -27.97
N ILE A 105 4.18 12.27 -26.89
CA ILE A 105 3.86 12.86 -25.58
C ILE A 105 3.81 14.39 -25.69
N LEU A 106 4.77 15.01 -26.38
CA LEU A 106 4.79 16.47 -26.58
C LEU A 106 3.54 16.95 -27.33
N LYS A 107 3.15 16.26 -28.42
CA LYS A 107 1.91 16.59 -29.15
C LYS A 107 0.65 16.40 -28.30
N LYS A 108 0.57 15.33 -27.51
CA LYS A 108 -0.55 15.11 -26.59
C LYS A 108 -0.61 16.20 -25.51
N HIS A 109 0.53 16.57 -24.94
CA HIS A 109 0.59 17.62 -23.92
C HIS A 109 0.26 19.01 -24.50
N GLU A 110 0.66 19.31 -25.74
CA GLU A 110 0.27 20.56 -26.41
C GLU A 110 -1.24 20.62 -26.70
N THR A 111 -1.83 19.52 -27.16
CA THR A 111 -3.28 19.44 -27.42
C THR A 111 -4.09 19.51 -26.13
N GLU A 112 -3.71 18.76 -25.10
CA GLU A 112 -4.35 18.81 -23.77
C GLU A 112 -4.22 20.20 -23.14
N LYS A 113 -3.06 20.87 -23.28
CA LYS A 113 -2.89 22.25 -22.81
C LYS A 113 -3.80 23.22 -23.56
N ALA A 114 -3.97 23.06 -24.87
CA ALA A 114 -4.88 23.89 -25.66
C ALA A 114 -6.34 23.68 -25.26
N GLU A 115 -6.77 22.42 -25.07
CA GLU A 115 -8.12 22.08 -24.60
C GLU A 115 -8.37 22.63 -23.19
N LEU A 116 -7.44 22.42 -22.26
CA LEU A 116 -7.53 22.98 -20.91
C LEU A 116 -7.61 24.51 -20.95
N SER A 117 -6.81 25.18 -21.78
CA SER A 117 -6.87 26.64 -21.90
C SER A 117 -8.23 27.14 -22.42
N ALA A 118 -8.82 26.45 -23.39
CA ALA A 118 -10.15 26.79 -23.90
C ALA A 118 -11.25 26.53 -22.85
N THR A 119 -11.15 25.45 -22.07
CA THR A 119 -12.10 25.19 -20.97
C THR A 119 -12.00 26.25 -19.87
N VAL A 120 -10.79 26.67 -19.51
CA VAL A 120 -10.59 27.74 -18.51
C VAL A 120 -11.20 29.05 -18.99
N GLU A 121 -10.97 29.45 -20.25
CA GLU A 121 -11.57 30.66 -20.82
C GLU A 121 -13.12 30.58 -20.85
N SER A 122 -13.68 29.41 -21.19
CA SER A 122 -15.14 29.20 -21.14
C SER A 122 -15.71 29.28 -19.72
N LEU A 123 -15.01 28.74 -18.72
CA LEU A 123 -15.46 28.80 -17.32
C LEU A 123 -15.32 30.21 -16.73
N GLU A 124 -14.27 30.95 -17.11
CA GLU A 124 -14.10 32.35 -16.71
C GLU A 124 -15.22 33.24 -17.25
N THR A 125 -15.59 33.04 -18.52
CA THR A 125 -16.73 33.76 -19.12
C THR A 125 -18.07 33.39 -18.49
N GLU A 126 -18.34 32.10 -18.24
CA GLU A 126 -19.55 31.67 -17.53
C GLU A 126 -19.62 32.23 -16.10
N LEU A 127 -18.51 32.23 -15.36
CA LEU A 127 -18.45 32.79 -14.01
C LEU A 127 -18.66 34.31 -14.01
N ALA A 128 -18.16 35.03 -15.02
CA ALA A 128 -18.36 36.46 -15.17
C ALA A 128 -19.82 36.83 -15.49
N ASP A 129 -20.53 35.98 -16.24
CA ASP A 129 -21.94 36.20 -16.61
C ASP A 129 -22.92 35.79 -15.49
N THR A 130 -22.51 34.94 -14.54
CA THR A 130 -23.35 34.63 -13.37
C THR A 130 -23.32 35.78 -12.34
N PRO A 131 -24.48 36.35 -11.95
CA PRO A 131 -24.50 37.38 -10.93
C PRO A 131 -24.04 36.80 -9.60
N ALA A 132 -23.07 37.46 -8.96
CA ALA A 132 -22.56 37.09 -7.65
C ALA A 132 -23.72 36.86 -6.66
N ALA A 133 -23.73 35.69 -6.00
CA ALA A 133 -24.79 35.32 -5.08
C ALA A 133 -24.99 36.42 -4.02
N ASN A 134 -26.25 36.84 -3.84
CA ASN A 134 -26.60 37.83 -2.83
C ASN A 134 -26.11 37.39 -1.45
N LYS A 135 -25.60 38.33 -0.65
CA LYS A 135 -25.06 38.07 0.69
C LYS A 135 -26.11 37.37 1.56
N ILE A 136 -25.91 36.08 1.82
CA ILE A 136 -26.71 35.35 2.81
C ILE A 136 -26.31 35.85 4.21
N ASN A 137 -27.27 36.41 4.96
CA ASN A 137 -27.05 36.76 6.35
C ASN A 137 -27.05 35.47 7.17
N SER A 138 -25.85 34.97 7.49
CA SER A 138 -25.65 33.74 8.26
C SER A 138 -25.90 33.98 9.75
N SER A 139 -27.13 34.35 10.10
CA SER A 139 -27.60 34.29 11.48
C SER A 139 -29.07 33.85 11.50
N PRO A 140 -29.37 32.65 12.01
CA PRO A 140 -30.74 32.17 12.14
C PRO A 140 -31.57 32.91 13.21
N GLU A 141 -31.01 33.91 13.90
CA GLU A 141 -31.68 34.64 15.00
C GLU A 141 -32.42 35.93 14.60
N ALA A 142 -32.54 36.27 13.32
CA ALA A 142 -33.31 37.45 12.90
C ALA A 142 -34.81 37.19 12.72
N LYS A 143 -35.41 36.37 13.58
CA LYS A 143 -36.85 36.45 13.86
C LYS A 143 -36.99 36.82 15.32
N GLU A 144 -37.21 38.11 15.56
CA GLU A 144 -37.59 38.63 16.87
C GLU A 144 -38.75 37.80 17.41
N LYS A 145 -38.44 36.88 18.32
CA LYS A 145 -39.47 36.26 19.15
C LYS A 145 -39.89 37.38 20.09
N ASN A 146 -40.98 38.06 19.74
CA ASN A 146 -41.76 38.84 20.69
C ASN A 146 -42.13 37.88 21.82
N THR A 147 -41.34 37.86 22.88
CA THR A 147 -41.63 37.04 24.06
C THR A 147 -42.85 37.65 24.69
N ASN A 148 -44.03 37.10 24.37
CA ASN A 148 -45.27 37.47 25.01
C ASN A 148 -45.17 37.10 26.49
N MET A 149 -44.71 38.06 27.29
CA MET A 149 -44.69 37.97 28.74
C MET A 149 -46.16 38.02 29.18
N ASN A 150 -46.72 36.87 29.54
CA ASN A 150 -48.08 36.82 30.10
C ASN A 150 -48.11 37.58 31.43
N ILE A 151 -48.57 38.82 31.40
CA ILE A 151 -48.77 39.65 32.59
C ILE A 151 -49.96 39.06 33.35
N ILE A 152 -49.69 38.28 34.39
CA ILE A 152 -50.70 37.57 35.20
C ILE A 152 -51.71 38.54 35.85
N SER A 153 -51.35 39.81 36.06
CA SER A 153 -52.30 40.86 36.45
C SER A 153 -51.72 42.25 36.12
N PRO A 154 -52.44 43.10 35.35
CA PRO A 154 -51.87 44.35 34.79
C PRO A 154 -51.54 45.42 35.85
N ASN A 155 -52.18 45.39 37.02
CA ASN A 155 -52.06 46.43 38.05
C ASN A 155 -51.44 45.93 39.38
N ARG A 156 -50.70 44.82 39.35
CA ARG A 156 -49.97 44.36 40.55
C ARG A 156 -48.74 45.23 40.83
N ARG A 157 -48.32 45.34 42.10
CA ARG A 157 -47.01 45.91 42.44
C ARG A 157 -45.91 45.06 41.80
N LYS A 158 -45.03 45.68 41.00
CA LYS A 158 -43.94 45.00 40.32
C LYS A 158 -42.87 44.56 41.33
N SER A 159 -42.39 43.32 41.20
CA SER A 159 -41.23 42.85 41.96
C SER A 159 -39.93 43.36 41.34
N THR A 160 -38.81 43.26 42.08
CA THR A 160 -37.48 43.59 41.55
C THR A 160 -37.16 42.85 40.25
N LYS A 161 -37.58 41.58 40.16
CA LYS A 161 -37.42 40.75 38.95
C LYS A 161 -38.24 41.31 37.76
N ASP A 162 -39.47 41.74 38.00
CA ASP A 162 -40.32 42.33 36.95
C ASP A 162 -39.72 43.65 36.42
N VAL A 163 -39.13 44.47 37.29
CA VAL A 163 -38.47 45.74 36.91
C VAL A 163 -37.25 45.46 36.02
N VAL A 164 -36.43 44.48 36.39
CA VAL A 164 -35.25 44.08 35.61
C VAL A 164 -35.66 43.54 34.23
N TYR A 165 -36.69 42.71 34.18
CA TYR A 165 -37.18 42.18 32.91
C TYR A 165 -37.80 43.26 32.01
N ASP A 166 -38.55 44.21 32.58
CA ASP A 166 -39.02 45.36 31.82
C ASP A 166 -37.86 46.16 31.20
N MET A 167 -36.75 46.37 31.93
CA MET A 167 -35.58 47.09 31.38
C MET A 167 -34.89 46.33 30.24
N ILE A 168 -34.74 45.01 30.39
CA ILE A 168 -33.99 44.19 29.42
C ILE A 168 -34.82 43.95 28.16
N PHE A 169 -36.14 43.79 28.29
CA PHE A 169 -36.99 43.35 27.17
C PHE A 169 -37.85 44.46 26.54
N LYS A 170 -38.01 45.65 27.15
CA LYS A 170 -38.70 46.79 26.50
C LYS A 170 -37.78 47.72 25.71
N ASN A 171 -36.46 47.58 25.83
CA ASN A 171 -35.47 48.42 25.15
C ASN A 171 -34.89 47.78 23.88
N LYS A 172 -35.69 46.93 23.21
CA LYS A 172 -35.39 46.46 21.85
C LYS A 172 -36.40 47.04 20.88
#